data_AF-D1BSC3-F1
#
_entry.id   AF-D1BSC3-F1
#
_cell.length_a   1.000
_cell.length_b   1.000
_cell.length_c   1.000
_cell.angle_alpha   90.00
_cell.angle_beta   90.00
_cell.angle_gamma   90.00
#
_symmetry.space_group_name_H-M   'P 1'
#
loop_
_entity.id
_entity.type
_entity.pdbx_description
1 polymer ?
#
loop_
_entity_poly.entity_id
_entity_poly.type
_entity_poly.pdbx_seq_one_letter_code
_entity_poly.pdbx_strand_id
1 'polypeptide(L)'
;MAQVRQADEEFQSAMIACYAEFGLESVRSIGGGTVGMVNLIDETGQVPAGVQARVDAAAAECNARVPLPEHQSWAFDGAAYQRMIELRECIVAHGFEVPEAPSEEAWKDSEPASAWNPYEAMLGGARGASTTQDEVAALMTACPQPGPSYYSLAPTSDDG
;
A
#
# COMPACT_ATOMS: atom_id res chain seq x y z
N MET A 1 12.99 8.79 -4.48
CA MET A 1 11.65 9.19 -4.02
C MET A 1 10.78 9.86 -5.08
N ALA A 2 11.20 10.94 -5.74
CA ALA A 2 10.37 11.61 -6.76
C ALA A 2 9.98 10.68 -7.94
N GLN A 3 10.93 9.88 -8.45
CA GLN A 3 10.67 8.92 -9.54
C GLN A 3 9.72 7.78 -9.12
N VAL A 4 9.82 7.31 -7.86
CA VAL A 4 8.94 6.29 -7.30
C VAL A 4 7.50 6.80 -7.24
N ARG A 5 7.32 8.03 -6.77
CA ARG A 5 6.00 8.68 -6.73
C ARG A 5 5.39 8.84 -8.11
N GLN A 6 6.17 9.27 -9.09
CA GLN A 6 5.69 9.38 -10.47
C GLN A 6 5.25 8.02 -11.02
N ALA A 7 6.04 6.97 -10.80
CA ALA A 7 5.68 5.61 -11.21
C ALA A 7 4.39 5.11 -10.52
N ASP A 8 4.21 5.42 -9.23
CA ASP A 8 2.97 5.10 -8.51
C ASP A 8 1.76 5.86 -9.07
N GLU A 9 1.91 7.16 -9.36
CA GLU A 9 0.83 7.99 -9.92
C GLU A 9 0.41 7.52 -11.32
N GLU A 10 1.38 7.15 -12.16
CA GLU A 10 1.14 6.60 -13.50
C GLU A 10 0.42 5.25 -13.41
N PHE A 11 0.91 4.34 -12.55
CA PHE A 11 0.29 3.04 -12.30
C PHE A 11 -1.15 3.19 -11.79
N GLN A 12 -1.38 3.98 -10.73
CA GLN A 12 -2.71 4.17 -10.16
C GLN A 12 -3.68 4.79 -11.16
N SER A 13 -3.23 5.75 -11.98
CA SER A 13 -4.07 6.37 -13.01
C SER A 13 -4.46 5.36 -14.09
N ALA A 14 -3.54 4.50 -14.52
CA ALA A 14 -3.82 3.44 -15.48
C ALA A 14 -4.77 2.37 -14.92
N MET A 15 -4.59 1.97 -13.65
CA MET A 15 -5.49 1.04 -12.97
C MET A 15 -6.90 1.61 -12.83
N ILE A 16 -7.04 2.87 -12.39
CA ILE A 16 -8.35 3.54 -12.27
C ILE A 16 -9.06 3.57 -13.62
N ALA A 17 -8.34 3.96 -14.68
CA ALA A 17 -8.90 3.97 -16.02
C ALA A 17 -9.37 2.58 -16.47
N CYS A 18 -8.58 1.54 -16.19
CA CYS A 18 -8.94 0.16 -16.53
C CYS A 18 -10.20 -0.30 -15.76
N TYR A 19 -10.27 -0.07 -14.45
CA TYR A 19 -11.45 -0.44 -13.66
C TYR A 19 -12.72 0.29 -14.07
N ALA A 20 -12.62 1.53 -14.53
CA ALA A 20 -13.74 2.29 -15.05
C ALA A 20 -14.35 1.64 -16.32
N GLU A 21 -13.56 0.92 -17.14
CA GLU A 21 -14.07 0.15 -18.29
C GLU A 21 -15.03 -0.97 -17.86
N PHE A 22 -14.89 -1.46 -16.63
CA PHE A 22 -15.77 -2.46 -16.00
C PHE A 22 -16.92 -1.84 -15.20
N GLY A 23 -17.04 -0.51 -15.20
CA GLY A 23 -18.03 0.21 -14.38
C GLY A 23 -17.74 0.12 -12.89
N LEU A 24 -16.47 -0.07 -12.51
CA LEU A 24 -16.01 -0.02 -11.12
C LEU A 24 -15.39 1.35 -10.86
N GLU A 25 -15.85 1.99 -9.79
CA GLU A 25 -15.28 3.25 -9.32
C GLU A 25 -14.12 2.95 -8.37
N SER A 26 -12.97 3.56 -8.65
CA SER A 26 -11.76 3.37 -7.84
C SER A 26 -11.03 4.70 -7.63
N VAL A 27 -10.34 4.78 -6.50
CA VAL A 27 -9.60 5.95 -6.04
C VAL A 27 -8.16 5.57 -5.76
N ARG A 28 -7.26 6.54 -5.79
CA ARG A 28 -5.85 6.32 -5.45
C ARG A 28 -5.74 5.97 -3.97
N SER A 29 -4.97 4.93 -3.64
CA SER A 29 -4.59 4.65 -2.26
C SER A 29 -3.52 5.65 -1.81
N ILE A 30 -3.63 6.11 -0.56
CA ILE A 30 -2.61 6.93 0.09
C ILE A 30 -1.38 6.07 0.36
N GLY A 31 -0.19 6.57 -0.01
CA GLY A 31 1.08 5.87 0.18
C GLY A 31 1.59 5.04 -1.00
N GLY A 32 0.92 5.15 -2.15
CA GLY A 32 1.32 4.49 -3.40
C GLY A 32 0.94 3.01 -3.42
N GLY A 33 1.31 2.27 -4.46
CA GLY A 33 1.16 0.82 -4.46
C GLY A 33 -0.13 0.26 -5.06
N THR A 34 -1.29 0.84 -4.73
CA THR A 34 -2.59 0.22 -5.07
C THR A 34 -3.66 1.27 -5.37
N VAL A 35 -4.84 0.79 -5.79
CA VAL A 35 -6.07 1.60 -5.89
C VAL A 35 -7.14 0.98 -5.00
N GLY A 36 -7.94 1.81 -4.34
CA GLY A 36 -9.07 1.38 -3.53
C GLY A 36 -10.36 1.41 -4.34
N MET A 37 -11.20 0.38 -4.21
CA MET A 37 -12.55 0.39 -4.78
C MET A 37 -13.50 1.15 -3.87
N VAL A 38 -14.36 1.97 -4.43
CA VAL A 38 -15.42 2.68 -3.69
C VAL A 38 -16.79 2.17 -4.10
N ASN A 39 -17.79 2.43 -3.26
CA ASN A 39 -19.20 2.12 -3.56
C ASN A 39 -19.48 0.64 -3.88
N LEU A 40 -18.71 -0.28 -3.26
CA LEU A 40 -18.89 -1.73 -3.44
C LEU A 40 -20.09 -2.31 -2.69
N ILE A 41 -20.64 -1.56 -1.74
CA ILE A 41 -21.77 -1.95 -0.90
C ILE A 41 -23.02 -1.15 -1.29
N ASP A 42 -24.18 -1.79 -1.19
CA ASP A 42 -25.47 -1.13 -1.36
C ASP A 42 -25.89 -0.35 -0.09
N GLU A 43 -27.09 0.23 -0.13
CA GLU A 43 -27.67 1.00 0.98
C GLU A 43 -27.84 0.18 2.27
N THR A 44 -27.76 -1.15 2.20
CA THR A 44 -27.85 -2.06 3.35
C THR A 44 -26.48 -2.50 3.86
N GLY A 45 -25.40 -2.00 3.25
CA GLY A 45 -24.03 -2.37 3.58
C GLY A 45 -23.62 -3.74 3.04
N GLN A 46 -24.37 -4.32 2.11
CA GLN A 46 -24.06 -5.62 1.51
C GLN A 46 -23.41 -5.45 0.14
N VAL A 47 -22.45 -6.32 -0.17
CA VAL A 47 -21.89 -6.39 -1.52
C VAL A 47 -22.94 -7.03 -2.43
N PRO A 48 -23.45 -6.32 -3.45
CA PRO A 48 -24.48 -6.87 -4.32
C PRO A 48 -24.03 -8.13 -5.05
N ALA A 49 -24.99 -9.01 -5.35
CA ALA A 49 -24.71 -10.24 -6.09
C ALA A 49 -24.03 -9.93 -7.44
N GLY A 50 -22.89 -10.57 -7.70
CA GLY A 50 -22.11 -10.41 -8.93
C GLY A 50 -21.12 -9.24 -8.93
N VAL A 51 -21.13 -8.36 -7.91
CA VAL A 51 -20.10 -7.31 -7.77
C VAL A 51 -18.73 -7.96 -7.51
N GLN A 52 -18.65 -8.96 -6.62
CA GLN A 52 -17.38 -9.66 -6.38
C GLN A 52 -16.81 -10.29 -7.67
N ALA A 53 -17.64 -11.01 -8.43
CA ALA A 53 -17.20 -11.62 -9.68
C ALA A 53 -16.74 -10.58 -10.72
N ARG A 54 -17.36 -9.40 -10.72
CA ARG A 54 -16.94 -8.27 -11.58
C ARG A 54 -15.60 -7.70 -11.12
N VAL A 55 -15.39 -7.53 -9.81
CA VAL A 55 -14.11 -7.09 -9.24
C VAL A 55 -13.01 -8.08 -9.60
N ASP A 56 -13.25 -9.38 -9.45
CA ASP A 56 -12.27 -10.42 -9.76
C ASP A 56 -11.92 -10.45 -11.26
N ALA A 57 -12.92 -10.34 -12.13
CA ALA A 57 -12.71 -10.30 -13.58
C ALA A 57 -11.95 -9.03 -14.00
N ALA A 58 -12.31 -7.87 -13.44
CA ALA A 58 -11.63 -6.63 -13.73
C ALA A 58 -10.19 -6.65 -13.19
N ALA A 59 -9.96 -7.20 -11.98
CA ALA A 59 -8.62 -7.32 -11.41
C ALA A 59 -7.72 -8.21 -12.28
N ALA A 60 -8.23 -9.35 -12.76
CA ALA A 60 -7.48 -10.23 -13.65
C ALA A 60 -7.07 -9.53 -14.96
N GLU A 61 -7.99 -8.81 -15.60
CA GLU A 61 -7.72 -8.09 -16.85
C GLU A 61 -6.77 -6.90 -16.62
N CYS A 62 -7.05 -6.08 -15.60
CA CYS A 62 -6.28 -4.87 -15.34
C CYS A 62 -4.85 -5.18 -14.88
N ASN A 63 -4.65 -6.22 -14.06
CA ASN A 63 -3.31 -6.67 -13.67
C ASN A 63 -2.51 -7.25 -14.85
N ALA A 64 -3.17 -7.74 -15.90
CA ALA A 64 -2.51 -8.17 -17.13
C ALA A 64 -2.16 -7.00 -18.06
N ARG A 65 -2.95 -5.92 -18.06
CA ARG A 65 -2.76 -4.74 -18.93
C ARG A 65 -1.83 -3.70 -18.34
N VAL A 66 -1.87 -3.48 -17.04
CA VAL A 66 -1.13 -2.43 -16.36
C VAL A 66 0.07 -3.05 -15.63
N PRO A 67 1.30 -2.81 -16.10
CA PRO A 67 2.48 -3.40 -15.49
C PRO A 67 2.69 -2.85 -14.08
N LEU A 68 2.97 -3.75 -13.14
CA LEU A 68 3.36 -3.38 -11.79
C LEU A 68 4.69 -2.63 -11.83
N PRO A 69 4.83 -1.48 -11.14
CA PRO A 69 6.11 -0.79 -11.02
C PRO A 69 7.17 -1.70 -10.38
N GLU A 70 8.43 -1.58 -10.82
CA GLU A 70 9.52 -2.45 -10.37
C GLU A 70 9.71 -2.41 -8.83
N HIS A 71 9.55 -1.23 -8.22
CA HIS A 71 9.67 -1.06 -6.76
C HIS A 71 8.54 -1.73 -5.97
N GLN A 72 7.43 -2.09 -6.63
CA GLN A 72 6.32 -2.84 -6.05
C GLN A 72 6.43 -4.35 -6.27
N SER A 73 7.55 -4.83 -6.82
CA SER A 73 7.80 -6.26 -7.03
C SER A 73 7.48 -7.08 -5.78
N TRP A 74 6.78 -8.20 -6.01
CA TRP A 74 6.45 -9.19 -4.99
C TRP A 74 7.59 -10.17 -4.69
N ALA A 75 8.77 -9.96 -5.31
CA ALA A 75 9.94 -10.76 -5.00
C ALA A 75 10.35 -10.56 -3.53
N PHE A 76 10.49 -11.66 -2.81
CA PHE A 76 10.94 -11.69 -1.42
C PHE A 76 12.44 -11.99 -1.37
N ASP A 77 13.25 -11.03 -1.83
CA ASP A 77 14.70 -11.18 -2.04
C ASP A 77 15.52 -10.08 -1.32
N GLY A 78 16.84 -10.08 -1.52
CA GLY A 78 17.72 -9.10 -0.88
C GLY A 78 17.48 -7.66 -1.37
N ALA A 79 17.03 -7.48 -2.62
CA ALA A 79 16.68 -6.16 -3.13
C ALA A 79 15.40 -5.64 -2.46
N ALA A 80 14.43 -6.52 -2.20
CA ALA A 80 13.24 -6.18 -1.43
C ALA A 80 13.58 -5.79 0.02
N TYR A 81 14.44 -6.56 0.68
CA TYR A 81 14.92 -6.21 2.01
C TYR A 81 15.62 -4.83 2.02
N GLN A 82 16.50 -4.57 1.04
CA GLN A 82 17.16 -3.26 0.91
C GLN A 82 16.16 -2.11 0.74
N ARG A 83 15.10 -2.29 -0.05
CA ARG A 83 14.02 -1.28 -0.18
C ARG A 83 13.30 -1.04 1.16
N MET A 84 13.11 -2.06 1.99
CA MET A 84 12.54 -1.89 3.34
C MET A 84 13.48 -1.07 4.24
N ILE A 85 14.80 -1.24 4.12
CA ILE A 85 15.79 -0.44 4.85
C ILE A 85 15.76 1.02 4.38
N GLU A 86 15.72 1.27 3.08
CA GLU A 86 15.59 2.63 2.51
C GLU A 86 14.31 3.33 2.96
N LEU A 87 13.20 2.58 3.05
CA LEU A 87 11.95 3.09 3.60
C LEU A 87 12.10 3.49 5.07
N ARG A 88 12.72 2.63 5.89
CA ARG A 88 13.01 2.95 7.30
C ARG A 88 13.85 4.22 7.43
N GLU A 89 14.90 4.36 6.64
CA GLU A 89 15.76 5.54 6.64
C GLU A 89 14.99 6.81 6.28
N CYS A 90 14.08 6.73 5.30
CA CYS A 90 13.19 7.84 4.97
C CYS A 90 12.30 8.23 6.15
N ILE A 91 11.66 7.25 6.80
CA ILE A 91 10.78 7.49 7.95
C ILE A 91 11.56 8.15 9.11
N VAL A 92 12.77 7.66 9.40
CA VAL A 92 13.65 8.23 10.44
C VAL A 92 14.10 9.65 10.10
N ALA A 93 14.43 9.92 8.83
CA ALA A 93 14.80 11.26 8.37
C ALA A 93 13.64 12.28 8.51
N HIS A 94 12.40 11.80 8.50
CA HIS A 94 11.20 12.60 8.78
C HIS A 94 10.90 12.75 10.28
N GLY A 95 11.77 12.27 11.18
CA GLY A 95 11.67 12.48 12.62
C GLY A 95 10.85 11.43 13.38
N PHE A 96 10.46 10.35 12.70
CA PHE A 96 9.75 9.23 13.31
C PHE A 96 10.74 8.19 13.84
N GLU A 97 10.37 7.52 14.93
CA GLU A 97 11.16 6.41 15.46
C GLU A 97 10.66 5.10 14.86
N VAL A 98 11.60 4.34 14.29
CA VAL A 98 11.35 2.98 13.80
C VAL A 98 12.35 2.05 14.47
N PRO A 99 11.91 0.94 15.10
CA PRO A 99 12.80 -0.08 15.62
C PRO A 99 13.83 -0.53 14.58
N GLU A 100 14.97 -1.05 15.05
CA GLU A 100 15.93 -1.69 14.15
C GLU A 100 15.27 -2.86 13.40
N ALA A 101 15.60 -2.99 12.13
CA ALA A 101 15.13 -4.08 11.30
C ALA A 101 15.74 -5.42 11.78
N PRO A 102 15.02 -6.56 11.63
CA PRO A 102 15.64 -7.87 11.75
C PRO A 102 16.75 -8.05 10.72
N SER A 103 17.62 -9.06 10.85
CA SER A 103 18.59 -9.37 9.79
C SER A 103 17.89 -9.75 8.48
N GLU A 104 18.58 -9.57 7.34
CA GLU A 104 18.06 -9.98 6.02
C GLU A 104 17.67 -11.46 6.00
N GLU A 105 18.47 -12.33 6.63
CA GLU A 105 18.17 -13.77 6.74
C GLU A 105 16.91 -14.01 7.56
N ALA A 106 16.77 -13.38 8.74
CA ALA A 106 15.58 -13.53 9.56
C ALA A 106 14.32 -12.96 8.91
N TRP A 107 14.46 -11.91 8.09
CA TRP A 107 13.37 -11.37 7.29
C TRP A 107 12.96 -12.34 6.18
N LYS A 108 13.93 -12.91 5.44
CA LYS A 108 13.67 -13.90 4.37
C LYS A 108 13.05 -15.20 4.89
N ASP A 109 13.38 -15.59 6.11
CA ASP A 109 12.84 -16.79 6.76
C ASP A 109 11.42 -16.57 7.32
N SER A 110 10.89 -15.35 7.29
CA SER A 110 9.54 -15.05 7.74
C SER A 110 8.48 -15.31 6.66
N GLU A 111 7.24 -15.57 7.08
CA GLU A 111 6.10 -15.58 6.17
C GLU A 111 5.92 -14.18 5.56
N PRO A 112 5.79 -14.03 4.23
CA PRO A 112 5.70 -12.71 3.59
C PRO A 112 4.59 -11.80 4.15
N ALA A 113 3.47 -12.39 4.58
CA ALA A 113 2.35 -11.68 5.18
C ALA A 113 2.62 -11.15 6.61
N SER A 114 3.64 -11.69 7.28
CA SER A 114 4.06 -11.30 8.64
C SER A 114 5.48 -10.72 8.64
N ALA A 115 6.05 -10.50 7.46
CA ALA A 115 7.38 -9.97 7.31
C ALA A 115 7.43 -8.54 7.83
N TRP A 116 8.52 -8.20 8.50
CA TRP A 116 8.69 -6.88 9.10
C TRP A 116 8.50 -5.76 8.07
N ASN A 117 7.68 -4.78 8.43
CA ASN A 117 7.38 -3.57 7.67
C ASN A 117 7.69 -2.31 8.51
N PRO A 118 8.44 -1.32 7.99
CA PRO A 118 8.76 -0.10 8.72
C PRO A 118 7.55 0.69 9.24
N TYR A 119 6.45 0.75 8.49
CA TYR A 119 5.24 1.46 8.91
C TYR A 119 4.51 0.73 10.05
N GLU A 120 4.39 -0.59 9.97
CA GLU A 120 3.83 -1.39 11.06
C GLU A 120 4.67 -1.28 12.34
N ALA A 121 6.00 -1.35 12.18
CA ALA A 121 6.93 -1.24 13.31
C ALA A 121 6.92 0.16 13.96
N MET A 122 6.81 1.22 13.16
CA MET A 122 6.65 2.60 13.64
C MET A 122 5.37 2.76 14.48
N LEU A 123 4.25 2.25 13.97
CA LEU A 123 2.94 2.41 14.60
C LEU A 123 2.72 1.46 15.79
N GLY A 124 3.44 0.34 15.86
CA GLY A 124 3.51 -0.51 17.05
C GLY A 124 4.34 0.06 18.19
N GLY A 125 5.10 1.14 17.96
CA GLY A 125 5.98 1.78 18.95
C GLY A 125 5.28 2.80 19.86
N ALA A 126 6.00 3.29 20.87
CA ALA A 126 5.48 4.23 21.88
C ALA A 126 4.91 5.54 21.29
N ARG A 127 5.42 5.96 20.12
CA ARG A 127 4.98 7.15 19.37
C ARG A 127 3.87 6.85 18.36
N GLY A 128 3.64 5.58 18.04
CA GLY A 128 2.56 5.16 17.15
C GLY A 128 1.18 5.55 17.67
N ALA A 129 0.98 5.49 18.99
CA ALA A 129 -0.28 5.88 19.64
C ALA A 129 -0.63 7.37 19.54
N SER A 130 0.34 8.24 19.22
CA SER A 130 0.16 9.68 19.10
C SER A 130 0.25 10.19 17.66
N THR A 131 0.49 9.32 16.68
CA THR A 131 0.61 9.71 15.28
C THR A 131 -0.77 9.73 14.65
N THR A 132 -1.17 10.86 14.07
CA THR A 132 -2.46 11.01 13.41
C THR A 132 -2.46 10.34 12.03
N GLN A 133 -3.64 9.97 11.52
CA GLN A 133 -3.73 9.42 10.16
C GLN A 133 -3.23 10.39 9.09
N ASP A 134 -3.47 11.70 9.26
CA ASP A 134 -2.98 12.73 8.33
C ASP A 134 -1.45 12.81 8.31
N GLU A 135 -0.81 12.66 9.47
CA GLU A 135 0.66 12.59 9.55
C GLU A 135 1.21 11.33 8.87
N VAL A 136 0.55 10.18 9.06
CA VAL A 136 0.93 8.95 8.34
C VAL A 136 0.71 9.12 6.84
N ALA A 137 -0.39 9.72 6.41
CA ALA A 137 -0.69 9.97 4.99
C ALA A 137 0.35 10.89 4.34
N ALA A 138 0.72 11.97 5.01
CA ALA A 138 1.78 12.87 4.56
C ALA A 138 3.14 12.17 4.51
N LEU A 139 3.46 11.34 5.50
CA LEU A 139 4.68 10.55 5.54
C LEU A 139 4.72 9.52 4.42
N MET A 140 3.65 8.77 4.18
CA MET A 140 3.58 7.78 3.09
C MET A 140 3.67 8.43 1.71
N THR A 141 3.24 9.69 1.57
CA THR A 141 3.47 10.48 0.36
C THR A 141 4.95 10.84 0.19
N ALA A 142 5.64 11.20 1.27
CA ALA A 142 7.07 11.52 1.26
C ALA A 142 7.96 10.27 1.12
N CYS A 143 7.53 9.18 1.73
CA CYS A 143 8.19 7.88 1.84
C CYS A 143 7.34 6.76 1.23
N PRO A 144 7.21 6.68 -0.11
CA PRO A 144 6.39 5.66 -0.76
C PRO A 144 6.85 4.25 -0.37
N GLN A 145 5.89 3.37 -0.16
CA GLN A 145 6.19 2.04 0.33
C GLN A 145 6.56 1.08 -0.82
N PRO A 146 7.64 0.30 -0.68
CA PRO A 146 7.97 -0.77 -1.63
C PRO A 146 7.12 -2.03 -1.40
N GLY A 147 7.01 -2.90 -2.41
CA GLY A 147 6.59 -4.28 -2.19
C GLY A 147 7.68 -5.09 -1.47
N PRO A 148 7.39 -6.29 -0.94
CA PRO A 148 6.14 -7.05 -1.03
C PRO A 148 5.19 -6.86 0.17
N SER A 149 5.64 -6.21 1.24
CA SER A 149 4.77 -5.93 2.39
C SER A 149 4.04 -4.61 2.18
N TYR A 150 2.76 -4.56 2.54
CA TYR A 150 2.03 -3.30 2.54
C TYR A 150 1.25 -3.00 3.81
N TYR A 151 1.46 -1.79 4.32
CA TYR A 151 0.64 -1.17 5.33
C TYR A 151 -0.44 -0.32 4.65
N SER A 152 -1.70 -0.62 4.95
CA SER A 152 -2.85 0.17 4.51
C SER A 152 -3.54 0.82 5.69
N LEU A 153 -3.78 2.13 5.62
CA LEU A 153 -4.69 2.80 6.55
C LEU A 153 -6.13 2.37 6.22
N ALA A 154 -6.88 1.92 7.23
CA ALA A 154 -8.32 1.75 7.10
C ALA A 154 -8.98 3.13 6.94
N PRO A 155 -10.04 3.28 6.12
CA PRO A 155 -10.78 4.52 6.04
C PRO A 155 -11.32 4.89 7.42
N THR A 156 -11.21 6.15 7.81
CA THR A 156 -11.90 6.66 8.99
C THR A 156 -13.39 6.53 8.74
N SER A 157 -14.08 5.76 9.60
CA SER A 157 -15.46 6.07 9.90
C SER A 157 -15.43 7.48 10.49
N ASP A 158 -15.75 8.51 9.70
CA ASP A 158 -16.23 9.75 10.28
C ASP A 158 -17.56 9.41 10.95
N ASP A 159 -17.49 8.98 12.22
CA ASP A 159 -18.63 8.97 13.11
C ASP A 159 -19.02 10.42 13.39
N GLY A 160 -19.94 10.94 12.58
CA GLY A 160 -20.68 12.18 12.78
C GLY A 160 -22.17 11.92 12.84
#